data_AF-A0A8S1MBI7-F1
#
_entry.id   AF-A0A8S1MBI7-F1
#
_cell.length_a   1.000
_cell.length_b   1.000
_cell.length_c   1.000
_cell.angle_alpha   90.00
_cell.angle_beta   90.00
_cell.angle_gamma   90.00
#
_symmetry.space_group_name_H-M   'P 1'
#
loop_
_entity.id
_entity.type
_entity.pdbx_description
1 polymer ?
#
loop_
_entity_poly.entity_id
_entity_poly.type
_entity_poly.pdbx_seq_one_letter_code
_entity_poly.pdbx_strand_id
1 'polypeptide(L)'
;MNNSQKSKTVSSVSAREELREMLISKFSKDFTQDNKLKERLIYQIVNEYFANEQVTENTLKVSVLEALRRQQHQSQIQQNPFEIFEFEDKNEKKSYNFGPQSVKNSVKSERDVDQYSVISSYFEKPPKSVYIVDEEDEWAALVKFDTELYTKERQLEMQRQTELLEEKEEKIRKREKIGRSLCKSQERLNECISLERRSEKESNKSKRVKQQISKGRGKEKIFGKKRQSEQDAILVQRIQEELQQEKRETLQKKEIEKRKFIEMIEENEKNRQKQINDDIAENNQKQICKGNILLYNKNQNKKENLKKRKEWIKQQKL
;
A
#
# COMPACT_ATOMS: atom_id res chain seq x y z
N MET A 1 10.74 18.98 -46.52
CA MET A 1 11.22 18.40 -45.24
C MET A 1 10.47 17.12 -44.82
N ASN A 2 9.94 16.28 -45.73
CA ASN A 2 9.01 15.18 -45.37
C ASN A 2 9.55 13.74 -45.54
N ASN A 3 10.82 13.55 -45.92
CA ASN A 3 11.34 12.21 -46.22
C ASN A 3 12.05 11.52 -45.02
N SER A 4 12.39 12.26 -43.96
CA SER A 4 13.11 11.69 -42.80
C SER A 4 12.19 11.11 -41.71
N GLN A 5 10.90 11.41 -41.72
CA GLN A 5 9.93 10.81 -40.78
C GLN A 5 9.34 9.51 -41.33
N LYS A 6 9.17 9.38 -42.65
CA LYS A 6 8.67 8.14 -43.29
C LYS A 6 9.64 6.96 -43.18
N SER A 7 10.96 7.17 -43.17
CA SER A 7 11.93 6.09 -43.03
C SER A 7 12.04 5.53 -41.60
N LYS A 8 11.80 6.37 -40.58
CA LYS A 8 11.80 5.94 -39.18
C LYS A 8 10.55 5.12 -38.81
N THR A 9 9.38 5.48 -39.36
CA THR A 9 8.13 4.73 -39.12
C THR A 9 8.11 3.36 -39.78
N VAL A 10 8.72 3.21 -40.96
CA VAL A 10 8.76 1.91 -41.67
C VAL A 10 9.72 0.93 -40.97
N SER A 11 10.84 1.41 -40.42
CA SER A 11 11.76 0.60 -39.63
C SER A 11 11.15 0.15 -38.28
N SER A 12 10.36 1.01 -37.62
CA SER A 12 9.69 0.65 -36.36
C SER A 12 8.52 -0.32 -36.54
N VAL A 13 7.81 -0.24 -37.66
CA VAL A 13 6.73 -1.20 -37.98
C VAL A 13 7.30 -2.58 -38.30
N SER A 14 8.41 -2.66 -39.04
CA SER A 14 9.10 -3.93 -39.32
C SER A 14 9.59 -4.63 -38.04
N ALA A 15 10.20 -3.89 -37.12
CA ALA A 15 10.66 -4.44 -35.84
C ALA A 15 9.49 -4.90 -34.95
N ARG A 16 8.34 -4.23 -35.03
CA ARG A 16 7.11 -4.61 -34.31
C ARG A 16 6.54 -5.92 -34.84
N GLU A 17 6.54 -6.10 -36.16
CA GLU A 17 6.09 -7.32 -36.83
C GLU A 17 7.01 -8.51 -36.51
N GLU A 18 8.34 -8.30 -36.49
CA GLU A 18 9.31 -9.33 -36.10
C GLU A 18 9.15 -9.78 -34.64
N LEU A 19 8.91 -8.84 -33.72
CA LEU A 19 8.64 -9.15 -32.32
C LEU A 19 7.32 -9.90 -32.14
N ARG A 20 6.30 -9.55 -32.92
CA ARG A 20 5.00 -10.23 -32.95
C ARG A 20 5.17 -11.69 -33.35
N GLU A 21 5.83 -11.95 -34.47
CA GLU A 21 6.10 -13.32 -34.95
C GLU A 21 6.96 -14.14 -33.98
N MET A 22 7.98 -13.52 -33.38
CA MET A 22 8.81 -14.18 -32.37
C MET A 22 8.02 -14.58 -31.12
N LEU A 23 7.13 -13.69 -30.64
CA LEU A 23 6.28 -13.97 -29.48
C LEU A 23 5.28 -15.08 -29.80
N ILE A 24 4.63 -15.03 -30.96
CA ILE A 24 3.70 -16.08 -31.38
C ILE A 24 4.43 -17.42 -31.51
N SER A 25 5.63 -17.45 -32.08
CA SER A 25 6.45 -18.67 -32.21
C SER A 25 6.81 -19.25 -30.83
N LYS A 26 7.23 -18.40 -29.89
CA LYS A 26 7.61 -18.80 -28.53
C LYS A 26 6.41 -19.33 -27.74
N PHE A 27 5.30 -18.59 -27.75
CA PHE A 27 4.08 -19.03 -27.06
C PHE A 27 3.44 -20.25 -27.72
N SER A 28 3.52 -20.37 -29.04
CA SER A 28 3.02 -21.56 -29.73
C SER A 28 3.84 -22.78 -29.30
N LYS A 29 5.18 -22.69 -29.34
CA LYS A 29 6.06 -23.79 -28.93
C LYS A 29 5.86 -24.24 -27.48
N ASP A 30 5.64 -23.29 -26.57
CA ASP A 30 5.54 -23.58 -25.14
C ASP A 30 4.13 -24.04 -24.73
N PHE A 31 3.06 -23.61 -25.43
CA PHE A 31 1.68 -23.79 -24.95
C PHE A 31 0.74 -24.54 -25.90
N THR A 32 1.06 -24.73 -27.19
CA THR A 32 0.12 -25.39 -28.11
C THR A 32 0.18 -26.90 -28.01
N GLN A 33 1.34 -27.50 -27.78
CA GLN A 33 1.52 -28.97 -27.75
C GLN A 33 0.75 -29.66 -28.91
N ASP A 34 0.93 -29.15 -30.13
CA ASP A 34 0.26 -29.58 -31.38
C ASP A 34 -1.27 -29.32 -31.47
N ASN A 35 -1.85 -28.54 -30.56
CA ASN A 35 -3.26 -28.15 -30.62
C ASN A 35 -3.48 -26.87 -31.45
N LYS A 36 -3.99 -27.05 -32.68
CA LYS A 36 -4.29 -25.97 -33.64
C LYS A 36 -5.29 -24.92 -33.14
N LEU A 37 -6.16 -25.26 -32.18
CA LEU A 37 -7.12 -24.30 -31.61
C LEU A 37 -6.45 -23.34 -30.64
N LYS A 38 -5.51 -23.85 -29.81
CA LYS A 38 -4.71 -23.02 -28.91
C LYS A 38 -3.79 -22.09 -29.69
N GLU A 39 -3.26 -22.58 -30.81
CA GLU A 39 -2.43 -21.78 -31.71
C GLU A 39 -3.21 -20.60 -32.27
N ARG A 40 -4.42 -20.82 -32.80
CA ARG A 40 -5.30 -19.74 -33.27
C ARG A 40 -5.63 -18.72 -32.18
N LEU A 41 -5.86 -19.17 -30.95
CA LEU A 41 -6.14 -18.30 -29.81
C LEU A 41 -4.92 -17.42 -29.47
N ILE A 42 -3.72 -18.00 -29.44
CA ILE A 42 -2.47 -17.28 -29.20
C ILE A 42 -2.23 -16.23 -30.29
N TYR A 43 -2.45 -16.60 -31.57
CA TYR A 43 -2.40 -15.64 -32.67
C TYR A 43 -3.37 -14.47 -32.46
N GLN A 44 -4.63 -14.73 -32.10
CA GLN A 44 -5.60 -13.66 -31.88
C GLN A 44 -5.20 -12.72 -30.73
N ILE A 45 -4.78 -13.28 -29.59
CA ILE A 45 -4.43 -12.49 -28.41
C ILE A 45 -3.17 -11.66 -28.65
N VAL A 46 -2.15 -12.22 -29.31
CA VAL A 46 -0.94 -11.46 -29.64
C VAL A 46 -1.24 -10.39 -30.70
N ASN A 47 -2.14 -10.65 -31.66
CA ASN A 47 -2.54 -9.64 -32.63
C ASN A 47 -3.28 -8.48 -31.97
N GLU A 48 -4.16 -8.77 -31.01
CA GLU A 48 -4.88 -7.76 -30.23
C GLU A 48 -3.94 -6.96 -29.31
N TYR A 49 -2.92 -7.62 -28.75
CA TYR A 49 -1.84 -7.00 -27.98
C TYR A 49 -1.05 -5.97 -28.79
N PHE A 50 -0.74 -6.27 -30.05
CA PHE A 50 -0.05 -5.33 -30.93
C PHE A 50 -1.01 -4.32 -31.60
N ALA A 51 -2.33 -4.50 -31.53
CA ALA A 51 -3.30 -3.50 -31.98
C ALA A 51 -3.57 -2.40 -30.94
N ASN A 52 -3.50 -2.72 -29.64
CA ASN A 52 -3.74 -1.77 -28.54
C ASN A 52 -2.41 -1.34 -27.90
N GLU A 53 -2.00 -0.09 -28.14
CA GLU A 53 -0.67 0.46 -27.85
C GLU A 53 -0.26 0.49 -26.35
N GLN A 54 -1.12 0.08 -25.41
CA GLN A 54 -0.86 0.16 -23.96
C GLN A 54 -1.11 -1.13 -23.17
N VAL A 55 -0.70 -2.29 -23.68
CA VAL A 55 -0.63 -3.51 -22.87
C VAL A 55 0.85 -3.89 -22.72
N THR A 56 1.35 -4.03 -21.50
CA THR A 56 2.74 -4.42 -21.18
C THR A 56 2.91 -5.95 -21.20
N GLU A 57 4.13 -6.47 -21.37
CA GLU A 57 4.38 -7.92 -21.48
C GLU A 57 3.80 -8.72 -20.28
N ASN A 58 3.81 -8.13 -19.08
CA ASN A 58 3.25 -8.74 -17.88
C ASN A 58 1.72 -8.77 -17.88
N THR A 59 1.05 -7.75 -18.43
CA THR A 59 -0.40 -7.74 -18.55
C THR A 59 -0.88 -8.69 -19.66
N LEU A 60 -0.09 -8.87 -20.72
CA LEU A 60 -0.33 -9.92 -21.73
C LEU A 60 -0.21 -11.32 -21.15
N LYS A 61 0.85 -11.61 -20.39
CA LYS A 61 1.02 -12.92 -19.73
C LYS A 61 -0.15 -13.23 -18.80
N VAL A 62 -0.61 -12.25 -18.03
CA VAL A 62 -1.77 -12.39 -17.13
C VAL A 62 -3.05 -12.62 -17.94
N SER A 63 -3.29 -11.85 -19.00
CA SER A 63 -4.47 -11.98 -19.85
C SER A 63 -4.52 -13.33 -20.60
N VAL A 64 -3.39 -13.80 -21.13
CA VAL A 64 -3.27 -15.13 -21.78
C VAL A 64 -3.52 -16.26 -20.79
N LEU A 65 -2.95 -16.19 -19.58
CA LEU A 65 -3.18 -17.18 -18.52
C LEU A 65 -4.63 -17.16 -18.02
N GLU A 66 -5.25 -15.99 -17.93
CA GLU A 66 -6.64 -15.85 -17.52
C GLU A 66 -7.61 -16.35 -18.59
N ALA A 67 -7.35 -16.07 -19.87
CA ALA A 67 -8.13 -16.59 -20.99
C ALA A 67 -8.07 -18.13 -21.08
N LEU A 68 -6.87 -18.71 -20.89
CA LEU A 68 -6.70 -20.17 -20.82
C LEU A 68 -7.44 -20.79 -19.64
N ARG A 69 -7.46 -20.12 -18.48
CA ARG A 69 -8.18 -20.56 -17.28
C ARG A 69 -9.70 -20.48 -17.45
N ARG A 70 -10.21 -19.42 -18.10
CA ARG A 70 -11.64 -19.28 -18.42
C ARG A 70 -12.12 -20.36 -19.40
N GLN A 71 -11.29 -20.74 -20.37
CA GLN A 71 -11.60 -21.84 -21.28
C GLN A 71 -11.64 -23.21 -20.56
N GLN A 72 -10.79 -23.40 -19.55
CA GLN A 72 -10.83 -24.57 -18.67
C GLN A 72 -12.14 -24.67 -17.87
N HIS A 73 -12.68 -23.54 -17.42
CA HIS A 73 -13.96 -23.49 -16.70
C HIS A 73 -15.20 -23.58 -17.62
N GLN A 74 -15.11 -23.19 -18.89
CA GLN A 74 -16.19 -23.41 -19.86
C GLN A 74 -16.36 -24.89 -20.27
N SER A 75 -15.36 -25.73 -20.02
CA SER A 75 -15.46 -27.18 -20.29
C SER A 75 -16.20 -27.95 -19.18
N GLN A 76 -16.60 -27.28 -18.08
CA GLN A 76 -17.32 -27.89 -16.95
C GLN A 76 -18.73 -27.31 -16.71
N ILE A 77 -19.18 -26.35 -17.51
CA ILE A 77 -20.53 -25.78 -17.41
C ILE A 77 -21.27 -26.03 -18.73
N GLN A 78 -21.49 -27.31 -19.03
CA GLN A 78 -22.67 -27.71 -19.80
C GLN A 78 -23.71 -28.17 -18.79
N GLN A 79 -24.50 -27.22 -18.27
CA GLN A 79 -25.91 -27.39 -17.85
C GLN A 79 -26.36 -26.10 -17.16
N ASN A 80 -26.89 -25.16 -17.95
CA ASN A 80 -28.04 -24.30 -17.65
C ASN A 80 -27.97 -23.01 -18.49
N PRO A 81 -28.91 -22.78 -19.44
CA PRO A 81 -28.89 -21.61 -20.31
C PRO A 81 -30.02 -20.64 -19.94
N PHE A 82 -29.81 -19.73 -18.99
CA PHE A 82 -30.60 -18.51 -18.71
C PHE A 82 -29.76 -17.76 -17.65
N GLU A 83 -29.32 -16.51 -17.75
CA GLU A 83 -29.95 -15.30 -18.27
C GLU A 83 -28.90 -14.36 -18.89
N ILE A 84 -29.36 -13.64 -19.90
CA ILE A 84 -28.74 -12.45 -20.49
C ILE A 84 -28.85 -11.33 -19.45
N PHE A 85 -27.74 -10.69 -19.07
CA PHE A 85 -27.79 -9.35 -18.47
C PHE A 85 -26.95 -8.39 -19.30
N GLU A 86 -27.68 -7.61 -20.10
CA GLU A 86 -27.24 -6.38 -20.74
C GLU A 86 -26.76 -5.39 -19.68
N PHE A 87 -25.56 -4.86 -19.88
CA PHE A 87 -25.05 -3.71 -19.12
C PHE A 87 -25.53 -2.44 -19.83
N GLU A 88 -26.66 -1.88 -19.39
CA GLU A 88 -27.12 -0.57 -19.83
C GLU A 88 -26.47 0.54 -18.99
N ASP A 89 -25.75 1.40 -19.69
CA ASP A 89 -25.09 2.62 -19.25
C ASP A 89 -26.13 3.74 -19.04
N LYS A 90 -26.34 4.21 -17.80
CA LYS A 90 -27.08 5.46 -17.51
C LYS A 90 -26.44 6.25 -16.37
N ASN A 91 -25.68 7.26 -16.77
CA ASN A 91 -25.44 8.51 -16.05
C ASN A 91 -26.76 9.15 -15.58
N GLU A 92 -26.91 9.43 -14.29
CA GLU A 92 -27.65 10.61 -13.82
C GLU A 92 -26.99 11.23 -12.59
N LYS A 93 -26.50 12.45 -12.77
CA LYS A 93 -26.14 13.40 -11.72
C LYS A 93 -27.41 13.78 -10.94
N LYS A 94 -27.44 13.57 -9.62
CA LYS A 94 -28.31 14.33 -8.72
C LYS A 94 -27.51 14.85 -7.52
N SER A 95 -27.21 16.14 -7.62
CA SER A 95 -26.90 17.02 -6.50
C SER A 95 -28.04 16.98 -5.48
N TYR A 96 -27.71 16.76 -4.21
CA TYR A 96 -28.54 17.14 -3.08
C TYR A 96 -27.67 17.80 -2.01
N ASN A 97 -27.83 19.12 -1.91
CA ASN A 97 -27.47 19.90 -0.74
C ASN A 97 -28.39 19.51 0.42
N PHE A 98 -27.84 19.06 1.55
CA PHE A 98 -28.49 19.18 2.86
C PHE A 98 -27.41 19.40 3.92
N GLY A 99 -27.47 20.56 4.57
CA GLY A 99 -26.60 20.95 5.68
C GLY A 99 -26.87 20.14 6.95
N PRO A 100 -25.90 20.10 7.89
CA PRO A 100 -26.03 19.32 9.11
C PRO A 100 -27.02 19.99 10.08
N GLN A 101 -28.08 19.26 10.43
CA GLN A 101 -29.04 19.65 11.45
C GLN A 101 -28.55 19.14 12.82
N SER A 102 -28.25 20.10 13.70
CA SER A 102 -27.81 19.89 15.10
C SER A 102 -28.87 19.14 15.90
N VAL A 103 -28.50 18.00 16.50
CA VAL A 103 -29.30 17.27 17.49
C VAL A 103 -28.62 17.42 18.85
N LYS A 104 -29.14 18.32 19.69
CA LYS A 104 -28.76 18.46 21.10
C LYS A 104 -29.27 17.24 21.86
N ASN A 105 -28.39 16.52 22.58
CA ASN A 105 -28.81 15.66 23.68
C ASN A 105 -27.84 15.77 24.87
N SER A 106 -28.47 16.04 26.01
CA SER A 106 -27.94 16.17 27.36
C SER A 106 -27.60 14.81 27.96
N VAL A 107 -26.44 14.67 28.62
CA VAL A 107 -26.22 13.70 29.70
C VAL A 107 -25.32 14.33 30.77
N LYS A 108 -25.88 14.44 31.99
CA LYS A 108 -25.15 14.57 33.26
C LYS A 108 -24.78 13.18 33.78
N SER A 109 -23.58 13.02 34.33
CA SER A 109 -23.17 12.03 35.36
C SER A 109 -21.67 12.26 35.64
N GLU A 110 -21.27 12.92 36.73
CA GLU A 110 -20.99 12.41 38.10
C GLU A 110 -19.62 11.72 38.29
N ARG A 111 -18.81 12.32 39.21
CA ARG A 111 -17.71 11.83 40.10
C ARG A 111 -16.52 12.79 40.07
N ASP A 112 -16.38 13.67 41.07
CA ASP A 112 -15.76 13.49 42.41
C ASP A 112 -14.24 13.81 42.41
N VAL A 113 -13.84 14.84 43.17
CA VAL A 113 -13.02 14.76 44.40
C VAL A 113 -12.43 16.15 44.74
N ASP A 114 -12.92 16.68 45.87
CA ASP A 114 -12.31 17.52 46.94
C ASP A 114 -11.41 18.74 46.63
N GLN A 115 -11.76 19.90 47.23
CA GLN A 115 -11.01 20.49 48.36
C GLN A 115 -11.55 21.86 48.86
N TYR A 116 -11.77 21.96 50.18
CA TYR A 116 -11.80 23.14 51.07
C TYR A 116 -12.93 24.21 50.98
N SER A 117 -14.01 23.95 51.73
CA SER A 117 -14.40 24.58 53.01
C SER A 117 -14.10 26.07 53.34
N VAL A 118 -15.18 26.73 53.81
CA VAL A 118 -15.31 27.89 54.74
C VAL A 118 -15.12 29.32 54.19
N ILE A 119 -16.21 30.10 54.12
CA ILE A 119 -16.61 31.15 55.09
C ILE A 119 -17.93 31.78 54.62
N SER A 120 -18.95 31.68 55.47
CA SER A 120 -20.13 32.53 55.44
C SER A 120 -19.75 33.92 55.95
N SER A 121 -20.17 35.00 55.28
CA SER A 121 -21.18 35.92 55.81
C SER A 121 -21.22 37.28 55.08
N TYR A 122 -22.45 37.76 54.85
CA TYR A 122 -22.91 39.13 54.58
C TYR A 122 -22.27 39.95 53.44
N PHE A 123 -23.01 40.12 52.34
CA PHE A 123 -23.52 41.45 51.98
C PHE A 123 -24.67 41.36 50.96
N GLU A 124 -25.75 42.09 51.27
CA GLU A 124 -27.00 42.22 50.53
C GLU A 124 -26.79 42.63 49.07
N LYS A 125 -26.96 41.68 48.16
CA LYS A 125 -27.44 41.94 46.79
C LYS A 125 -28.44 40.83 46.48
N PRO A 126 -29.65 41.14 45.95
CA PRO A 126 -30.51 40.10 45.43
C PRO A 126 -29.70 39.27 44.44
N PRO A 127 -29.86 37.93 44.38
CA PRO A 127 -29.08 37.13 43.44
C PRO A 127 -29.35 37.68 42.05
N LYS A 128 -28.33 38.33 41.46
CA LYS A 128 -28.32 38.53 40.01
C LYS A 128 -28.54 37.13 39.46
N SER A 129 -29.51 36.99 38.56
CA SER A 129 -29.68 35.78 37.77
C SER A 129 -28.41 35.58 36.94
N VAL A 130 -27.38 35.00 37.55
CA VAL A 130 -26.09 34.64 36.96
C VAL A 130 -26.28 33.32 36.22
N TYR A 131 -27.10 33.37 35.17
CA TYR A 131 -27.17 32.34 34.10
C TYR A 131 -27.63 33.01 32.79
N ILE A 132 -27.08 34.20 32.51
CA ILE A 132 -26.87 34.61 31.13
C ILE A 132 -25.36 34.69 31.02
N VAL A 133 -24.73 33.51 30.98
CA VAL A 133 -23.49 33.38 30.22
C VAL A 133 -23.99 33.50 28.78
N ASP A 134 -23.59 34.57 28.09
CA ASP A 134 -23.97 34.76 26.70
C ASP A 134 -23.61 33.47 25.95
N GLU A 135 -24.61 32.79 25.37
CA GLU A 135 -24.41 31.50 24.71
C GLU A 135 -23.33 31.61 23.61
N GLU A 136 -23.17 32.80 23.02
CA GLU A 136 -22.06 33.16 22.13
C GLU A 136 -20.66 32.87 22.69
N ASP A 137 -20.41 33.07 23.99
CA ASP A 137 -19.10 32.84 24.60
C ASP A 137 -18.80 31.35 24.81
N GLU A 138 -19.82 30.53 25.03
CA GLU A 138 -19.66 29.07 25.13
C GLU A 138 -19.35 28.44 23.76
N TRP A 139 -19.97 28.94 22.69
CA TRP A 139 -19.63 28.53 21.32
C TRP A 139 -18.24 29.00 20.91
N ALA A 140 -17.86 30.23 21.26
CA ALA A 140 -16.51 30.73 21.04
C ALA A 140 -15.47 29.89 21.82
N ALA A 141 -15.78 29.47 23.04
CA ALA A 141 -14.92 28.58 23.83
C ALA A 141 -14.78 27.19 23.19
N LEU A 142 -15.87 26.60 22.66
CA LEU A 142 -15.82 25.33 21.94
C LEU A 142 -15.01 25.43 20.65
N VAL A 143 -15.21 26.48 19.84
CA VAL A 143 -14.41 26.70 18.62
C VAL A 143 -12.94 26.90 18.98
N LYS A 144 -12.64 27.67 20.04
CA LYS A 144 -11.27 27.83 20.53
C LYS A 144 -10.68 26.48 20.96
N PHE A 145 -11.44 25.66 21.68
CA PHE A 145 -11.00 24.33 22.10
C PHE A 145 -10.75 23.39 20.92
N ASP A 146 -11.62 23.38 19.91
CA ASP A 146 -11.44 22.59 18.69
C ASP A 146 -10.21 23.06 17.90
N THR A 147 -9.98 24.37 17.80
CA THR A 147 -8.77 24.90 17.17
C THR A 147 -7.52 24.54 17.95
N GLU A 148 -7.57 24.58 19.28
CA GLU A 148 -6.46 24.17 20.14
C GLU A 148 -6.17 22.68 19.99
N LEU A 149 -7.19 21.83 20.03
CA LEU A 149 -7.09 20.39 19.76
C LEU A 149 -6.48 20.12 18.39
N TYR A 150 -6.99 20.75 17.33
CA TYR A 150 -6.45 20.59 15.98
C TYR A 150 -4.99 21.01 15.90
N THR A 151 -4.60 22.11 16.53
CA THR A 151 -3.19 22.54 16.56
C THR A 151 -2.32 21.55 17.33
N LYS A 152 -2.81 20.97 18.44
CA LYS A 152 -2.11 19.95 19.21
C LYS A 152 -1.95 18.65 18.45
N GLU A 153 -3.00 18.17 17.79
CA GLU A 153 -2.92 16.99 16.92
C GLU A 153 -1.94 17.21 15.78
N ARG A 154 -1.96 18.38 15.15
CA ARG A 154 -1.00 18.74 14.09
C ARG A 154 0.44 18.80 14.61
N GLN A 155 0.66 19.30 15.81
CA GLN A 155 2.00 19.32 16.44
C GLN A 155 2.49 17.90 16.75
N LEU A 156 1.61 17.03 17.30
CA LEU A 156 1.95 15.64 17.58
C LEU A 156 2.24 14.85 16.31
N GLU A 157 1.47 15.10 15.24
CA GLU A 157 1.72 14.47 13.94
C GLU A 157 3.06 14.91 13.35
N MET A 158 3.40 16.20 13.46
CA MET A 158 4.71 16.70 13.05
C MET A 158 5.84 16.05 13.87
N GLN A 159 5.66 15.90 15.19
CA GLN A 159 6.63 15.23 16.05
C GLN A 159 6.83 13.76 15.66
N ARG A 160 5.74 13.02 15.40
CA ARG A 160 5.81 11.64 14.91
C ARG A 160 6.55 11.54 13.58
N GLN A 161 6.32 12.48 12.67
CA GLN A 161 7.02 12.52 11.39
C GLN A 161 8.51 12.81 11.56
N THR A 162 8.88 13.72 12.46
CA THR A 162 10.29 14.00 12.76
C THR A 162 10.98 12.82 13.43
N GLU A 163 10.35 12.16 14.39
CA GLU A 163 10.89 10.95 15.03
C GLU A 163 11.09 9.81 14.02
N LEU A 164 10.15 9.65 13.09
CA LEU A 164 10.25 8.64 12.03
C LEU A 164 11.39 8.96 11.05
N LEU A 165 11.61 10.23 10.74
CA LEU A 165 12.74 10.68 9.93
C LEU A 165 14.07 10.45 10.67
N GLU A 166 14.16 10.84 11.94
CA GLU A 166 15.35 10.60 12.77
C GLU A 166 15.65 9.10 12.90
N GLU A 167 14.64 8.25 13.08
CA GLU A 167 14.82 6.80 13.14
C GLU A 167 15.35 6.24 11.80
N LYS A 168 14.85 6.75 10.67
CA LYS A 168 15.35 6.40 9.34
C LYS A 168 16.80 6.84 9.13
N GLU A 169 17.13 8.07 9.50
CA GLU A 169 18.50 8.59 9.43
C GLU A 169 19.44 7.80 10.33
N GLU A 170 19.02 7.43 11.54
CA GLU A 170 19.82 6.62 12.44
C GLU A 170 20.06 5.22 11.88
N LYS A 171 19.03 4.59 11.27
CA LYS A 171 19.17 3.32 10.56
C LYS A 171 20.14 3.42 9.39
N ILE A 172 20.10 4.49 8.61
CA ILE A 172 21.07 4.75 7.52
C ILE A 172 22.47 4.91 8.09
N ARG A 173 22.64 5.71 9.14
CA ARG A 173 23.94 5.94 9.79
C ARG A 173 24.53 4.66 10.39
N LYS A 174 23.70 3.80 10.98
CA LYS A 174 24.10 2.46 11.47
C LYS A 174 24.57 1.58 10.31
N ARG A 175 23.84 1.55 9.19
CA ARG A 175 24.25 0.82 7.97
C ARG A 175 25.55 1.35 7.39
N GLU A 176 25.74 2.67 7.33
CA GLU A 176 26.99 3.26 6.85
C GLU A 176 28.19 2.92 7.74
N LYS A 177 28.03 2.95 9.08
CA LYS A 177 29.10 2.55 10.00
C LYS A 177 29.52 1.09 9.78
N ILE A 178 28.54 0.20 9.61
CA ILE A 178 28.78 -1.21 9.28
C ILE A 178 29.48 -1.33 7.92
N GLY A 179 29.00 -0.63 6.90
CA GLY A 179 29.62 -0.60 5.57
C GLY A 179 31.06 -0.10 5.58
N ARG A 180 31.37 0.98 6.32
CA ARG A 180 32.74 1.50 6.47
C ARG A 180 33.65 0.51 7.20
N SER A 181 33.13 -0.23 8.19
CA SER A 181 33.89 -1.26 8.90
C SER A 181 34.22 -2.46 8.00
N LEU A 182 33.27 -2.87 7.14
CA LEU A 182 33.47 -3.88 6.12
C LEU A 182 34.51 -3.44 5.08
N CYS A 183 34.43 -2.20 4.61
CA CYS A 183 35.39 -1.65 3.66
C CYS A 183 36.82 -1.61 4.24
N LYS A 184 36.98 -1.18 5.50
CA LYS A 184 38.28 -1.20 6.19
C LYS A 184 38.81 -2.63 6.42
N SER A 185 37.92 -3.58 6.71
CA SER A 185 38.29 -5.00 6.85
C SER A 185 38.77 -5.57 5.50
N GLN A 186 38.09 -5.20 4.42
CA GLN A 186 38.43 -5.62 3.07
C GLN A 186 39.74 -4.97 2.58
N GLU A 187 39.99 -3.70 2.93
CA GLU A 187 41.28 -3.04 2.69
C GLU A 187 42.42 -3.74 3.44
N ARG A 188 42.23 -4.09 4.72
CA ARG A 188 43.23 -4.86 5.49
C ARG A 188 43.49 -6.23 4.89
N LEU A 189 42.45 -6.92 4.42
CA LEU A 189 42.59 -8.20 3.74
C LEU A 189 43.40 -8.05 2.44
N ASN A 190 43.11 -7.02 1.65
CA ASN A 190 43.87 -6.71 0.42
C ASN A 190 45.32 -6.34 0.72
N GLU A 191 45.59 -5.65 1.82
CA GLU A 191 46.93 -5.32 2.29
C GLU A 191 47.70 -6.57 2.72
N CYS A 192 47.07 -7.48 3.48
CA CYS A 192 47.65 -8.78 3.84
C CYS A 192 48.00 -9.61 2.59
N ILE A 193 47.09 -9.71 1.61
CA ILE A 193 47.33 -10.40 0.34
C ILE A 193 48.49 -9.75 -0.43
N SER A 194 48.60 -8.42 -0.38
CA SER A 194 49.69 -7.69 -1.05
C SER A 194 51.05 -7.91 -0.38
N LEU A 195 51.08 -7.96 0.95
CA LEU A 195 52.27 -8.29 1.74
C LEU A 195 52.70 -9.74 1.52
N GLU A 196 51.75 -10.67 1.46
CA GLU A 196 52.04 -12.08 1.16
C GLU A 196 52.62 -12.24 -0.24
N ARG A 197 52.08 -11.56 -1.25
CA ARG A 197 52.69 -11.49 -2.60
C ARG A 197 54.08 -10.87 -2.61
N ARG A 198 54.37 -9.91 -1.73
CA ARG A 198 55.73 -9.32 -1.60
C ARG A 198 56.70 -10.30 -0.93
N SER A 199 56.26 -10.94 0.15
CA SER A 199 56.98 -12.03 0.85
C SER A 199 57.30 -13.18 -0.10
N GLU A 200 56.35 -13.62 -0.93
CA GLU A 200 56.59 -14.63 -1.95
C GLU A 200 57.57 -14.17 -3.02
N LYS A 201 57.54 -12.88 -3.41
CA LYS A 201 58.51 -12.32 -4.35
C LYS A 201 59.91 -12.23 -3.75
N GLU A 202 60.05 -11.93 -2.47
CA GLU A 202 61.34 -11.95 -1.76
C GLU A 202 61.86 -13.37 -1.53
N SER A 203 60.98 -14.30 -1.14
CA SER A 203 61.26 -15.74 -1.06
C SER A 203 61.68 -16.30 -2.42
N ASN A 204 61.00 -15.92 -3.50
CA ASN A 204 61.36 -16.31 -4.86
C ASN A 204 62.63 -15.62 -5.37
N LYS A 205 62.95 -14.40 -4.94
CA LYS A 205 64.24 -13.75 -5.21
C LYS A 205 65.38 -14.45 -4.45
N SER A 206 65.17 -14.82 -3.19
CA SER A 206 66.12 -15.59 -2.37
C SER A 206 66.35 -17.01 -2.93
N LYS A 207 65.29 -17.66 -3.43
CA LYS A 207 65.36 -18.93 -4.16
C LYS A 207 65.99 -18.78 -5.56
N ARG A 208 65.84 -17.64 -6.24
CA ARG A 208 66.52 -17.34 -7.52
C ARG A 208 68.02 -17.09 -7.35
N VAL A 209 68.47 -16.51 -6.24
CA VAL A 209 69.91 -16.39 -5.92
C VAL A 209 70.52 -17.76 -5.59
N LYS A 210 69.73 -18.72 -5.08
CA LYS A 210 70.14 -20.13 -4.91
C LYS A 210 69.89 -21.06 -6.11
N GLN A 211 69.30 -20.57 -7.19
CA GLN A 211 69.08 -21.31 -8.44
C GLN A 211 69.51 -20.49 -9.66
N GLN A 212 70.73 -19.97 -9.64
CA GLN A 212 71.48 -19.74 -10.87
C GLN A 212 72.41 -20.93 -11.10
N ILE A 213 71.84 -22.03 -11.56
CA ILE A 213 72.42 -23.03 -12.47
C ILE A 213 71.26 -23.96 -12.81
N SER A 214 71.06 -24.16 -14.11
CA SER A 214 70.17 -25.14 -14.75
C SER A 214 68.73 -24.71 -15.10
N LYS A 215 68.56 -24.54 -16.42
CA LYS A 215 67.40 -24.93 -17.25
C LYS A 215 66.17 -23.99 -17.20
N GLY A 216 66.27 -22.92 -18.00
CA GLY A 216 65.14 -22.10 -18.42
C GLY A 216 64.54 -22.59 -19.74
N ARG A 217 63.24 -22.92 -19.70
CA ARG A 217 62.20 -22.78 -20.75
C ARG A 217 60.88 -23.49 -20.41
N GLY A 218 60.80 -24.27 -19.31
CA GLY A 218 59.56 -24.94 -18.87
C GLY A 218 58.78 -24.26 -17.73
N LYS A 219 59.42 -23.44 -16.89
CA LYS A 219 58.83 -22.90 -15.64
C LYS A 219 57.84 -21.73 -15.86
N GLU A 220 57.94 -21.01 -16.98
CA GLU A 220 57.06 -19.88 -17.31
C GLU A 220 55.62 -20.32 -17.63
N LYS A 221 55.46 -21.45 -18.34
CA LYS A 221 54.14 -22.03 -18.63
C LYS A 221 53.43 -22.52 -17.35
N ILE A 222 54.17 -22.99 -16.36
CA ILE A 222 53.60 -23.52 -15.10
C ILE A 222 53.14 -22.38 -14.19
N PHE A 223 53.91 -21.28 -14.10
CA PHE A 223 53.50 -20.09 -13.35
C PHE A 223 52.34 -19.35 -14.01
N GLY A 224 52.30 -19.30 -15.35
CA GLY A 224 51.14 -18.78 -16.09
C GLY A 224 49.87 -19.58 -15.79
N LYS A 225 49.95 -20.91 -15.83
CA LYS A 225 48.82 -21.79 -15.49
C LYS A 225 48.34 -21.64 -14.04
N LYS A 226 49.24 -21.49 -13.06
CA LYS A 226 48.86 -21.25 -11.65
C LYS A 226 48.16 -19.91 -11.46
N ARG A 227 48.69 -18.85 -12.06
CA ARG A 227 48.07 -17.51 -11.97
C ARG A 227 46.70 -17.48 -12.63
N GLN A 228 46.54 -18.22 -13.73
CA GLN A 228 45.27 -18.35 -14.43
C GLN A 228 44.27 -19.18 -13.61
N SER A 229 44.69 -20.29 -12.99
CA SER A 229 43.79 -21.05 -12.11
C SER A 229 43.40 -20.29 -10.84
N GLU A 230 44.27 -19.44 -10.30
CA GLU A 230 43.92 -18.54 -9.18
C GLU A 230 42.90 -17.48 -9.59
N GLN A 231 43.03 -16.90 -10.79
CA GLN A 231 42.05 -15.96 -11.33
C GLN A 231 40.70 -16.65 -11.60
N ASP A 232 40.72 -17.86 -12.15
CA ASP A 232 39.53 -18.66 -12.39
C ASP A 232 38.86 -19.06 -11.05
N ALA A 233 39.63 -19.41 -10.03
CA ALA A 233 39.10 -19.72 -8.69
C ALA A 233 38.41 -18.50 -8.06
N ILE A 234 39.02 -17.32 -8.15
CA ILE A 234 38.41 -16.06 -7.68
C ILE A 234 37.14 -15.73 -8.46
N LEU A 235 37.13 -15.96 -9.78
CA LEU A 235 35.96 -15.72 -10.62
C LEU A 235 34.80 -16.65 -10.23
N VAL A 236 35.08 -17.95 -10.07
CA VAL A 236 34.08 -18.95 -9.64
C VAL A 236 33.53 -18.61 -8.26
N GLN A 237 34.39 -18.20 -7.32
CA GLN A 237 33.97 -17.76 -6.00
C GLN A 237 33.04 -16.55 -6.08
N ARG A 238 33.37 -15.55 -6.91
CA ARG A 238 32.55 -14.36 -7.09
C ARG A 238 31.18 -14.69 -7.69
N ILE A 239 31.14 -15.57 -8.70
CA ILE A 239 29.88 -16.05 -9.30
C ILE A 239 29.03 -16.78 -8.24
N GLN A 240 29.64 -17.59 -7.39
CA GLN A 240 28.92 -18.27 -6.32
C GLN A 240 28.37 -17.31 -5.26
N GLU A 241 29.16 -16.31 -4.86
CA GLU A 241 28.73 -15.27 -3.92
C GLU A 241 27.58 -14.44 -4.48
N GLU A 242 27.65 -14.04 -5.76
CA GLU A 242 26.62 -13.28 -6.46
C GLU A 242 25.32 -14.09 -6.59
N LEU A 243 25.42 -15.38 -6.91
CA LEU A 243 24.27 -16.29 -7.00
C LEU A 243 23.63 -16.55 -5.63
N GLN A 244 24.42 -16.61 -4.55
CA GLN A 244 23.89 -16.67 -3.19
C GLN A 244 23.20 -15.37 -2.78
N GLN A 245 23.76 -14.23 -3.19
CA GLN A 245 23.17 -12.93 -2.90
C GLN A 245 21.84 -12.74 -3.64
N GLU A 246 21.77 -13.10 -4.92
CA GLU A 246 20.52 -13.09 -5.69
C GLU A 246 19.44 -13.99 -5.03
N LYS A 247 19.82 -15.17 -4.53
CA LYS A 247 18.90 -16.04 -3.76
C LYS A 247 18.39 -15.39 -2.47
N ARG A 248 19.22 -14.63 -1.77
CA ARG A 248 18.79 -13.90 -0.56
C ARG A 248 17.85 -12.75 -0.90
N GLU A 249 18.17 -11.98 -1.94
CA GLU A 249 17.35 -10.85 -2.39
C GLU A 249 15.99 -11.32 -2.92
N THR A 250 15.95 -12.42 -3.67
CA THR A 250 14.69 -13.02 -4.12
C THR A 250 13.84 -13.55 -2.97
N LEU A 251 14.44 -14.18 -1.96
CA LEU A 251 13.72 -14.57 -0.74
C LEU A 251 13.20 -13.36 0.04
N GLN A 252 14.02 -12.33 0.21
CA GLN A 252 13.62 -11.10 0.90
C GLN A 252 12.48 -10.39 0.16
N LYS A 253 12.54 -10.32 -1.18
CA LYS A 253 11.46 -9.76 -2.00
C LYS A 253 10.16 -10.54 -1.82
N LYS A 254 10.22 -11.89 -1.83
CA LYS A 254 9.06 -12.75 -1.53
C LYS A 254 8.51 -12.54 -0.12
N GLU A 255 9.38 -12.32 0.87
CA GLU A 255 8.95 -12.04 2.24
C GLU A 255 8.24 -10.68 2.35
N ILE A 256 8.77 -9.66 1.69
CA ILE A 256 8.14 -8.33 1.62
C ILE A 256 6.78 -8.40 0.92
N GLU A 257 6.67 -9.12 -0.20
CA GLU A 257 5.40 -9.33 -0.91
C GLU A 257 4.38 -10.05 -0.03
N LYS A 258 4.80 -11.08 0.72
CA LYS A 258 3.94 -11.75 1.70
C LYS A 258 3.47 -10.81 2.81
N ARG A 259 4.34 -9.96 3.36
CA ARG A 259 3.96 -8.98 4.38
C ARG A 259 2.92 -7.98 3.85
N LYS A 260 3.16 -7.43 2.65
CA LYS A 260 2.19 -6.53 1.99
C LYS A 260 0.85 -7.20 1.74
N PHE A 261 0.86 -8.48 1.37
CA PHE A 261 -0.36 -9.25 1.17
C PHE A 261 -1.14 -9.45 2.49
N ILE A 262 -0.44 -9.74 3.59
CA ILE A 262 -1.07 -9.83 4.92
C ILE A 262 -1.66 -8.49 5.35
N GLU A 263 -0.89 -7.40 5.20
CA GLU A 263 -1.33 -6.04 5.52
C GLU A 263 -2.60 -5.65 4.73
N MET A 264 -2.67 -5.99 3.45
CA MET A 264 -3.86 -5.78 2.62
C MET A 264 -5.06 -6.62 3.10
N ILE A 265 -4.85 -7.86 3.56
CA ILE A 265 -5.93 -8.67 4.14
C ILE A 265 -6.42 -8.05 5.44
N GLU A 266 -5.52 -7.60 6.30
CA GLU A 266 -5.85 -6.94 7.57
C GLU A 266 -6.61 -5.63 7.34
N GLU A 267 -6.20 -4.83 6.36
CA GLU A 267 -6.90 -3.60 5.96
C GLU A 267 -8.30 -3.89 5.42
N ASN A 268 -8.44 -4.93 4.58
CA ASN A 268 -9.74 -5.36 4.08
C ASN A 268 -10.67 -5.85 5.19
N GLU A 269 -10.18 -6.63 6.15
CA GLU A 269 -10.99 -7.07 7.29
C GLU A 269 -11.38 -5.89 8.17
N LYS A 270 -10.46 -4.94 8.39
CA LYS A 270 -10.76 -3.70 9.14
C LYS A 270 -11.83 -2.87 8.44
N ASN A 271 -11.79 -2.76 7.11
CA ASN A 271 -12.82 -2.05 6.33
C ASN A 271 -14.18 -2.76 6.42
N ARG A 272 -14.20 -4.08 6.32
CA ARG A 272 -15.42 -4.88 6.52
C ARG A 272 -16.00 -4.67 7.91
N GLN A 273 -15.16 -4.66 8.94
CA GLN A 273 -15.60 -4.47 10.32
C GLN A 273 -16.09 -3.05 10.58
N LYS A 274 -15.46 -2.04 9.96
CA LYS A 274 -15.94 -0.66 9.95
C LYS A 274 -17.32 -0.56 9.30
N GLN A 275 -17.52 -1.19 8.16
CA GLN A 275 -18.82 -1.18 7.46
C GLN A 275 -19.93 -1.80 8.33
N ILE A 276 -19.65 -2.92 9.01
CA ILE A 276 -20.60 -3.52 9.96
C ILE A 276 -20.94 -2.53 11.10
N ASN A 277 -19.94 -1.83 11.63
CA ASN A 277 -20.16 -0.85 12.70
C ASN A 277 -20.97 0.35 12.22
N ASP A 278 -20.71 0.82 11.00
CA ASP A 278 -21.45 1.92 10.37
C ASP A 278 -22.93 1.51 10.15
N ASP A 279 -23.18 0.28 9.69
CA ASP A 279 -24.53 -0.27 9.53
C ASP A 279 -25.28 -0.38 10.88
N ILE A 280 -24.59 -0.81 11.94
CA ILE A 280 -25.14 -0.85 13.29
C ILE A 280 -25.48 0.55 13.79
N ALA A 281 -24.59 1.53 13.57
CA ALA A 281 -24.80 2.92 13.95
C ALA A 281 -25.99 3.52 13.19
N GLU A 282 -26.10 3.26 11.90
CA GLU A 282 -27.22 3.71 11.06
C GLU A 282 -28.55 3.08 11.51
N ASN A 283 -28.55 1.78 11.82
CA ASN A 283 -29.74 1.09 12.32
C ASN A 283 -30.19 1.65 13.68
N ASN A 284 -29.24 1.90 14.59
CA ASN A 284 -29.53 2.55 15.88
C ASN A 284 -30.13 3.94 15.68
N GLN A 285 -29.59 4.73 14.75
CA GLN A 285 -30.13 6.04 14.41
C GLN A 285 -31.55 5.94 13.83
N LYS A 286 -31.81 4.96 12.96
CA LYS A 286 -33.15 4.66 12.43
C LYS A 286 -34.13 4.30 13.55
N GLN A 287 -33.71 3.52 14.57
CA GLN A 287 -34.55 3.22 15.73
C GLN A 287 -34.87 4.46 16.57
N ILE A 288 -33.88 5.33 16.81
CA ILE A 288 -34.10 6.59 17.52
C ILE A 288 -35.11 7.47 16.77
N CYS A 289 -34.97 7.58 15.44
CA CYS A 289 -35.90 8.34 14.62
C CYS A 289 -37.33 7.78 14.70
N LYS A 290 -37.49 6.45 14.62
CA LYS A 290 -38.79 5.79 14.82
C LYS A 290 -39.39 6.10 16.19
N GLY A 291 -38.58 6.06 17.25
CA GLY A 291 -39.00 6.41 18.61
C GLY A 291 -39.50 7.86 18.72
N ASN A 292 -38.77 8.81 18.11
CA ASN A 292 -39.14 10.22 18.08
C ASN A 292 -40.45 10.47 17.32
N ILE A 293 -40.66 9.79 16.19
CA ILE A 293 -41.92 9.86 15.43
C ILE A 293 -43.10 9.37 16.28
N LEU A 294 -42.94 8.24 16.99
CA LEU A 294 -43.98 7.72 17.87
C LEU A 294 -44.32 8.68 19.01
N LEU A 295 -43.30 9.30 19.62
CA LEU A 295 -43.47 10.33 20.66
C LEU A 295 -44.22 11.56 20.12
N TYR A 296 -43.88 12.02 18.93
CA TYR A 296 -44.56 13.13 18.27
C TYR A 296 -46.04 12.81 18.04
N ASN A 297 -46.35 11.65 17.47
CA ASN A 297 -47.73 11.21 17.23
C ASN A 297 -48.53 11.09 18.53
N LYS A 298 -47.92 10.54 19.60
CA LYS A 298 -48.54 10.46 20.92
C LYS A 298 -48.88 11.85 21.49
N ASN A 299 -47.99 12.82 21.30
CA ASN A 299 -48.23 14.20 21.74
C ASN A 299 -49.33 14.90 20.93
N GLN A 300 -49.42 14.64 19.62
CA GLN A 300 -50.51 15.16 18.79
C GLN A 300 -51.87 14.56 19.20
N ASN A 301 -51.94 13.25 19.41
CA ASN A 301 -53.17 12.60 19.91
C ASN A 301 -53.60 13.15 21.28
N LYS A 302 -52.65 13.43 22.18
CA LYS A 302 -52.96 14.09 23.46
C LYS A 302 -53.56 15.49 23.26
N LYS A 303 -52.99 16.29 22.34
CA LYS A 303 -53.52 17.63 22.02
C LYS A 303 -54.92 17.55 21.43
N GLU A 304 -55.18 16.60 20.53
CA GLU A 304 -56.49 16.39 19.92
C GLU A 304 -57.53 15.94 20.95
N ASN A 305 -57.19 15.00 21.83
CA ASN A 305 -58.06 14.57 22.92
C ASN A 305 -58.38 15.72 23.89
N LEU A 306 -57.41 16.59 24.18
CA LEU A 306 -57.63 17.79 24.98
C LEU A 306 -58.59 18.78 24.27
N LYS A 307 -58.47 18.95 22.95
CA LYS A 307 -59.41 19.78 22.17
C LYS A 307 -60.83 19.21 22.23
N LYS A 308 -60.99 17.91 21.92
CA LYS A 308 -62.29 17.21 22.00
C LYS A 308 -62.91 17.34 23.39
N ARG A 309 -62.10 17.19 24.46
CA ARG A 309 -62.58 17.37 25.83
C ARG A 309 -63.04 18.79 26.13
N LYS A 310 -62.32 19.82 25.64
CA LYS A 310 -62.72 21.22 25.79
C LYS A 310 -64.03 21.52 25.05
N GLU A 311 -64.20 21.00 23.84
CA GLU A 311 -65.44 21.14 23.06
C GLU A 311 -66.62 20.43 23.75
N TRP A 312 -66.41 19.22 24.25
CA TRP A 312 -67.41 18.49 25.01
C TRP A 312 -67.85 19.26 26.27
N ILE A 313 -66.91 19.83 27.04
CA ILE A 313 -67.23 20.69 28.20
C ILE A 313 -68.03 21.93 27.77
N LYS A 314 -67.70 22.52 26.61
CA LYS A 314 -68.43 23.69 26.08
C LYS A 314 -69.87 23.34 25.73
N GLN A 315 -70.10 22.16 25.13
CA GLN A 315 -71.45 21.68 24.81
C GLN A 315 -72.31 21.39 26.05
N GLN A 316 -71.71 20.95 27.16
CA GLN A 316 -72.42 20.69 28.41
C GLN A 316 -72.83 21.95 29.18
N LYS A 317 -72.32 23.13 28.80
CA LYS A 317 -72.58 24.42 29.47
C LYS A 317 -73.59 25.30 28.73
N LEU A 318 -73.99 24.90 27.51
CA LEU A 318 -75.08 25.47 26.73
C LEU A 318 -76.34 24.62 26.99
#